data_AF-A0A285CSW7-F1
#
_entry.id   AF-A0A285CSW7-F1
#
_cell.length_a   1.000
_cell.length_b   1.000
_cell.length_c   1.000
_cell.angle_alpha   90.00
_cell.angle_beta   90.00
_cell.angle_gamma   90.00
#
_symmetry.space_group_name_H-M   'P 1'
#
loop_
_entity.id
_entity.type
_entity.pdbx_description
1 polymer ?
#
loop_
_entity_poly.entity_id
_entity_poly.type
_entity_poly.pdbx_seq_one_letter_code
_entity_poly.pdbx_strand_id
1 'polypeptide(L)'
;MPSFQITEAPSRLELGNPDAGGLTPPGKATFLVRNMGPAAQVGRISVEPLEGARADWFQIAGAPATSPGRTERDFVYGGNQSVEVTVRPPAGAPAGNFGFRLRVASESDPDTDYVQGPSVAFTLKPAPVAPPPARRIPWWIFAAAAALTAALVGVGVFLFVMRTPATPMPAGLVSQPAEIAAFRVAEIPRPVRFTLSRQGTEVALSVLSTQPAEGEGVDEDAVVDLTVRSPDGPCASLICMFPGAEFPPDVVSALSAEGFDARFAPALTVVESRVQLDAAKLSDIKNAQPPAAMVRLPRLTGLTVTQVKQTLSDLGLGMELNTVTDGPEDDVVRRTEPQAPTNIAEGQIVKVFYRPKPCTSPRCLKIDRVLIAPKVMDKFELRTIQP
;
A
#
# COMPACT_ATOMS: atom_id res chain seq x y z
N MET A 1 41.48 12.16 77.40
CA MET A 1 40.70 10.97 76.96
C MET A 1 39.31 11.12 77.57
N PRO A 2 38.23 10.80 76.84
CA PRO A 2 36.89 10.89 77.41
C PRO A 2 36.74 9.90 78.57
N SER A 3 36.08 10.33 79.64
CA SER A 3 35.90 9.52 80.84
C SER A 3 34.79 8.46 80.68
N PHE A 4 34.08 8.46 79.56
CA PHE A 4 33.07 7.47 79.21
C PHE A 4 33.37 6.78 77.88
N GLN A 5 32.91 5.54 77.75
CA GLN A 5 32.94 4.77 76.52
C GLN A 5 31.55 4.20 76.21
N ILE A 6 31.13 4.26 74.95
CA ILE A 6 29.88 3.66 74.46
C ILE A 6 30.26 2.52 73.52
N THR A 7 29.97 1.28 73.89
CA THR A 7 30.52 0.10 73.19
C THR A 7 29.52 -0.69 72.35
N GLU A 8 28.23 -0.60 72.67
CA GLU A 8 27.18 -1.35 71.98
C GLU A 8 26.06 -0.43 71.52
N ALA A 9 25.65 -0.56 70.26
CA ALA A 9 24.40 -0.05 69.75
C ALA A 9 23.99 -0.83 68.49
N PRO A 10 22.69 -0.99 68.22
CA PRO A 10 22.25 -1.51 66.92
C PRO A 10 22.64 -0.51 65.81
N SER A 11 23.15 -1.00 64.68
CA SER A 11 23.42 -0.14 63.51
C SER A 11 22.13 0.32 62.82
N ARG A 12 21.04 -0.44 62.99
CA ARG A 12 19.71 -0.15 62.44
C ARG A 12 18.62 -0.46 63.45
N LEU A 13 17.64 0.43 63.54
CA LEU A 13 16.41 0.26 64.29
C LEU A 13 15.23 0.12 63.32
N GLU A 14 14.58 -1.04 63.36
CA GLU A 14 13.37 -1.30 62.58
C GLU A 14 12.15 -0.73 63.30
N LEU A 15 11.44 0.19 62.64
CA LEU A 15 10.16 0.70 63.12
C LEU A 15 9.01 -0.06 62.45
N GLY A 16 7.93 -0.28 63.20
CA GLY A 16 6.73 -0.90 62.66
C GLY A 16 6.09 -0.06 61.55
N ASN A 17 5.18 -0.66 60.77
CA ASN A 17 4.43 0.12 59.77
C ASN A 17 3.50 1.12 60.48
N PRO A 18 3.30 2.33 59.92
CA PRO A 18 2.32 3.27 60.45
C PRO A 18 0.91 2.69 60.33
N ASP A 19 0.07 2.95 61.33
CA ASP A 19 -1.35 2.60 61.30
C ASP A 19 -2.15 3.53 60.38
N ALA A 20 -3.47 3.31 60.27
CA ALA A 20 -4.36 4.14 59.47
C ALA A 20 -4.45 5.61 59.96
N GLY A 21 -4.03 5.88 61.19
CA GLY A 21 -3.91 7.23 61.76
C GLY A 21 -2.54 7.88 61.53
N GLY A 22 -1.61 7.19 60.86
CA GLY A 22 -0.25 7.68 60.60
C GLY A 22 0.68 7.59 61.80
N LEU A 23 0.30 6.88 62.87
CA LEU A 23 1.15 6.64 64.04
C LEU A 23 2.06 5.44 63.80
N THR A 24 3.37 5.67 63.96
CA THR A 24 4.38 4.61 63.83
C THR A 24 4.63 3.97 65.20
N PRO A 25 4.60 2.63 65.34
CA PRO A 25 4.93 1.95 66.58
C PRO A 25 6.33 2.32 67.09
N PRO A 26 6.52 2.48 68.42
CA PRO A 26 7.82 2.84 68.97
C PRO A 26 8.88 1.78 68.72
N GLY A 27 10.09 2.21 68.37
CA GLY A 27 11.29 1.37 68.35
C GLY A 27 12.14 1.57 69.59
N LYS A 28 12.91 0.57 70.01
CA LYS A 28 13.83 0.65 71.15
C LYS A 28 15.25 0.31 70.73
N ALA A 29 16.21 1.13 71.13
CA ALA A 29 17.63 0.86 70.98
C ALA A 29 18.31 0.88 72.35
N THR A 30 19.18 -0.08 72.62
CA THR A 30 19.91 -0.18 73.87
C THR A 30 21.38 0.13 73.64
N PHE A 31 21.94 1.00 74.48
CA PHE A 31 23.34 1.37 74.48
C PHE A 31 24.02 0.91 75.76
N LEU A 32 25.25 0.42 75.66
CA LEU A 32 26.08 0.12 76.83
C LEU A 32 27.06 1.27 77.05
N VAL A 33 26.96 1.92 78.22
CA VAL A 33 27.83 3.03 78.63
C VAL A 33 28.71 2.56 79.77
N ARG A 34 30.02 2.75 79.62
CA ARG A 34 31.03 2.42 80.62
C ARG A 34 31.75 3.66 81.12
N ASN A 35 31.93 3.77 82.43
CA ASN A 35 32.81 4.77 83.03
C ASN A 35 34.26 4.27 83.04
N MET A 36 35.13 4.99 82.36
CA MET A 36 36.57 4.75 82.25
C MET A 36 37.41 5.71 83.11
N GLY A 37 36.79 6.73 83.71
CA GLY A 37 37.44 7.66 84.64
C GLY A 37 37.85 6.95 85.93
N PRO A 38 38.79 7.51 86.73
CA PRO A 38 39.38 6.86 87.92
C PRO A 38 38.48 6.81 89.16
N ALA A 39 37.29 7.42 89.10
CA ALA A 39 36.35 7.52 90.20
C ALA A 39 34.89 7.37 89.72
N ALA A 40 33.96 7.22 90.67
CA ALA A 40 32.54 7.33 90.37
C ALA A 40 32.19 8.77 89.95
N GLN A 41 31.35 8.93 88.95
CA GLN A 41 30.96 10.24 88.42
C GLN A 41 29.56 10.21 87.79
N VAL A 42 28.93 11.38 87.72
CA VAL A 42 27.62 11.58 87.09
C VAL A 42 27.81 11.81 85.59
N GLY A 43 27.15 10.98 84.79
CA GLY A 43 27.10 11.13 83.33
C GLY A 43 25.80 11.81 82.90
N ARG A 44 25.92 12.92 82.16
CA ARG A 44 24.82 13.57 81.42
C ARG A 44 24.60 12.86 80.09
N ILE A 45 23.51 12.11 80.01
CA ILE A 45 23.14 11.32 78.85
C ILE A 45 22.14 12.11 78.03
N SER A 46 22.40 12.26 76.74
CA SER A 46 21.51 12.95 75.80
C SER A 46 21.47 12.25 74.44
N VAL A 47 20.36 12.36 73.73
CA VAL A 47 20.24 11.90 72.34
C VAL A 47 20.54 13.05 71.39
N GLU A 48 21.46 12.84 70.45
CA GLU A 48 21.71 13.75 69.34
C GLU A 48 20.99 13.23 68.09
N PRO A 49 19.94 13.92 67.61
CA PRO A 49 19.28 13.59 66.36
C PRO A 49 20.19 13.82 65.16
N LEU A 50 20.07 12.98 64.13
CA LEU A 50 20.79 13.09 62.85
C LEU A 50 19.77 13.08 61.69
N GLU A 51 20.22 13.51 60.51
CA GLU A 51 19.46 13.35 59.25
C GLU A 51 18.04 13.97 59.28
N GLY A 52 17.85 15.06 60.02
CA GLY A 52 16.56 15.75 60.13
C GLY A 52 15.58 15.14 61.14
N ALA A 53 16.00 14.15 61.93
CA ALA A 53 15.25 13.67 63.08
C ALA A 53 15.08 14.80 64.11
N ARG A 54 13.96 14.80 64.84
CA ARG A 54 13.68 15.82 65.85
C ARG A 54 13.87 15.28 67.27
N ALA A 55 14.36 16.12 68.18
CA ALA A 55 14.69 15.71 69.55
C ALA A 55 13.48 15.20 70.35
N ASP A 56 12.27 15.68 70.02
CA ASP A 56 11.00 15.28 70.62
C ASP A 56 10.58 13.84 70.25
N TRP A 57 11.24 13.21 69.29
CA TRP A 57 10.98 11.81 68.92
C TRP A 57 11.66 10.82 69.87
N PHE A 58 12.57 11.26 70.73
CA PHE A 58 13.41 10.38 71.52
C PHE A 58 13.08 10.46 73.00
N GLN A 59 12.98 9.29 73.64
CA GLN A 59 12.77 9.16 75.07
C GLN A 59 13.78 8.17 75.66
N ILE A 60 14.62 8.63 76.58
CA ILE A 60 15.52 7.79 77.36
C ILE A 60 14.75 7.21 78.56
N ALA A 61 14.91 5.91 78.81
CA ALA A 61 14.32 5.26 79.97
C ALA A 61 14.82 5.91 81.29
N GLY A 62 13.88 6.32 82.15
CA GLY A 62 14.20 7.02 83.40
C GLY A 62 14.47 8.52 83.26
N ALA A 63 14.30 9.10 82.07
CA ALA A 63 14.38 10.55 81.90
C ALA A 63 13.17 11.27 82.54
N PRO A 64 13.36 12.51 83.06
CA PRO A 64 12.26 13.33 83.54
C PRO A 64 11.24 13.65 82.42
N ALA A 65 9.96 13.78 82.78
CA ALA A 65 8.91 14.13 81.82
C ALA A 65 9.13 15.51 81.13
N THR A 66 9.88 16.41 81.79
CA THR A 66 10.25 17.72 81.26
C THR A 66 11.36 17.67 80.21
N SER A 67 12.10 16.56 80.10
CA SER A 67 13.22 16.41 79.16
C SER A 67 13.42 14.94 78.79
N PRO A 68 12.50 14.34 78.01
CA PRO A 68 12.49 12.91 77.74
C PRO A 68 13.78 12.42 77.04
N GLY A 69 14.46 13.27 76.27
CA GLY A 69 15.71 12.94 75.59
C GLY A 69 16.99 13.15 76.41
N ARG A 70 16.90 13.49 77.71
CA ARG A 70 18.05 13.74 78.58
C ARG A 70 17.87 13.13 79.97
N THR A 71 18.91 12.52 80.51
CA THR A 71 18.92 12.04 81.90
C THR A 71 20.32 12.11 82.48
N GLU A 72 20.40 12.11 83.81
CA GLU A 72 21.66 12.06 84.56
C GLU A 72 21.70 10.74 85.33
N ARG A 73 22.84 10.05 85.28
CA ARG A 73 23.01 8.78 86.00
C ARG A 73 24.38 8.71 86.66
N ASP A 74 24.41 8.13 87.85
CA ASP A 74 25.65 7.81 88.55
C ASP A 74 26.31 6.58 87.94
N PHE A 75 27.59 6.70 87.57
CA PHE A 75 28.40 5.58 87.11
C PHE A 75 29.53 5.31 88.08
N VAL A 76 29.58 4.10 88.64
CA VAL A 76 30.72 3.63 89.43
C VAL A 76 31.96 3.42 88.56
N TYR A 77 33.14 3.46 89.16
CA TYR A 77 34.42 3.18 88.49
C TYR A 77 34.37 1.86 87.72
N GLY A 78 34.67 1.89 86.42
CA GLY A 78 34.69 0.71 85.55
C GLY A 78 33.32 0.07 85.28
N GLY A 79 32.24 0.63 85.82
CA GLY A 79 30.88 0.09 85.75
C GLY A 79 30.23 0.28 84.39
N ASN A 80 29.40 -0.69 84.00
CA ASN A 80 28.60 -0.66 82.79
C ASN A 80 27.13 -0.41 83.14
N GLN A 81 26.46 0.46 82.39
CA GLN A 81 25.01 0.63 82.48
C GLN A 81 24.38 0.57 81.10
N SER A 82 23.23 -0.11 81.02
CA SER A 82 22.38 -0.09 79.84
C SER A 82 21.49 1.16 79.84
N VAL A 83 21.45 1.81 78.68
CA VAL A 83 20.62 2.98 78.41
C VAL A 83 19.68 2.63 77.26
N GLU A 84 18.39 2.51 77.55
CA GLU A 84 17.37 2.28 76.53
C GLU A 84 16.84 3.62 76.01
N VAL A 85 16.89 3.79 74.70
CA VAL A 85 16.31 4.93 73.96
C VAL A 85 15.13 4.43 73.16
N THR A 86 13.94 4.94 73.46
CA THR A 86 12.71 4.70 72.70
C THR A 86 12.53 5.80 71.67
N VAL A 87 12.31 5.43 70.41
CA VAL A 87 11.99 6.33 69.30
C VAL A 87 10.49 6.31 69.05
N ARG A 88 9.83 7.46 69.21
CA ARG A 88 8.39 7.70 69.00
C ARG A 88 8.18 8.89 68.05
N PRO A 89 8.19 8.65 66.74
CA PRO A 89 7.79 9.66 65.77
C PRO A 89 6.30 10.03 65.95
N PRO A 90 5.91 11.32 65.89
CA PRO A 90 4.52 11.73 65.95
C PRO A 90 3.76 11.35 64.66
N ALA A 91 2.43 11.38 64.74
CA ALA A 91 1.57 11.17 63.57
C ALA A 91 1.90 12.20 62.48
N GLY A 92 2.10 11.73 61.24
CA GLY A 92 2.42 12.60 60.10
C GLY A 92 3.88 13.06 60.03
N ALA A 93 4.80 12.43 60.78
CA ALA A 93 6.23 12.61 60.55
C ALA A 93 6.58 12.28 59.07
N PRO A 94 7.47 13.08 58.43
CA PRO A 94 7.80 12.88 57.02
C PRO A 94 8.45 11.49 56.83
N ALA A 95 8.02 10.77 55.80
CA ALA A 95 8.65 9.51 55.41
C ALA A 95 10.09 9.77 54.95
N GLY A 96 11.02 8.89 55.31
CA GLY A 96 12.43 9.09 55.02
C GLY A 96 13.37 8.25 55.89
N ASN A 97 14.66 8.42 55.66
CA ASN A 97 15.72 7.83 56.48
C ASN A 97 16.18 8.87 57.50
N PHE A 98 16.32 8.43 58.75
CA PHE A 98 16.69 9.23 59.89
C PHE A 98 17.74 8.50 60.71
N GLY A 99 18.43 9.24 61.57
CA GLY A 99 19.37 8.64 62.51
C GLY A 99 19.41 9.36 63.84
N PHE A 100 20.08 8.74 64.80
CA PHE A 100 20.45 9.37 66.05
C PHE A 100 21.69 8.71 66.64
N ARG A 101 22.32 9.36 67.60
CA ARG A 101 23.40 8.79 68.41
C ARG A 101 23.26 9.20 69.86
N LEU A 102 23.80 8.40 70.76
CA LEU A 102 23.85 8.72 72.18
C LEU A 102 25.11 9.57 72.46
N ARG A 103 24.95 10.66 73.20
CA ARG A 103 26.07 11.43 73.76
C ARG A 103 26.05 11.31 75.27
N VAL A 104 27.21 11.01 75.85
CA VAL A 104 27.43 11.00 77.29
C VAL A 104 28.53 12.01 77.58
N ALA A 105 28.24 12.97 78.45
CA ALA A 105 29.19 13.97 78.91
C ALA A 105 29.36 13.88 80.43
N SER A 106 30.55 14.16 80.93
CA SER A 106 30.77 14.30 82.37
C SER A 106 30.03 15.52 82.91
N GLU A 107 29.42 15.41 84.09
CA GLU A 107 28.81 16.58 84.73
C GLU A 107 29.85 17.64 85.13
N SER A 108 31.06 17.23 85.49
CA SER A 108 32.12 18.14 85.93
C SER A 108 32.73 18.98 84.79
N ASP A 109 32.69 18.48 83.55
CA ASP A 109 33.20 19.15 82.35
C ASP A 109 32.42 18.69 81.09
N PRO A 110 31.18 19.14 80.90
CA PRO A 110 30.31 18.63 79.84
C PRO A 110 30.72 19.06 78.43
N ASP A 111 31.53 20.12 78.32
CA ASP A 111 31.94 20.70 77.05
C ASP A 111 33.20 20.04 76.49
N THR A 112 34.11 19.58 77.36
CA THR A 112 35.39 18.99 76.95
C THR A 112 35.42 17.47 77.16
N ASP A 113 34.75 16.96 78.20
CA ASP A 113 34.72 15.54 78.54
C ASP A 113 33.40 14.89 78.10
N TYR A 114 33.30 14.61 76.81
CA TYR A 114 32.17 13.93 76.21
C TYR A 114 32.59 12.83 75.24
N VAL A 115 31.71 11.85 75.08
CA VAL A 115 31.81 10.80 74.07
C VAL A 115 30.52 10.72 73.28
N GLN A 116 30.66 10.54 71.97
CA GLN A 116 29.56 10.25 71.07
C GLN A 116 29.60 8.78 70.68
N GLY A 117 28.45 8.14 70.78
CA GLY A 117 28.26 6.74 70.41
C GLY A 117 28.12 6.55 68.91
N PRO A 118 28.05 5.29 68.45
CA PRO A 118 27.75 4.95 67.07
C PRO A 118 26.38 5.49 66.64
N SER A 119 26.25 5.79 65.34
CA SER A 119 24.99 6.21 64.72
C SER A 119 24.04 5.04 64.52
N VAL A 120 22.80 5.21 64.95
CA VAL A 120 21.70 4.26 64.75
C VAL A 120 20.77 4.82 63.68
N ALA A 121 20.62 4.12 62.56
CA ALA A 121 19.74 4.52 61.46
C ALA A 121 18.34 3.88 61.61
N PHE A 122 17.29 4.60 61.21
CA PHE A 122 15.92 4.08 61.14
C PHE A 122 15.16 4.70 59.96
N THR A 123 14.18 3.97 59.42
CA THR A 123 13.39 4.41 58.26
C THR A 123 11.92 4.55 58.62
N LEU A 124 11.33 5.71 58.30
CA LEU A 124 9.89 5.95 58.39
C LEU A 124 9.24 5.65 57.04
N LYS A 125 8.30 4.70 57.03
CA LYS A 125 7.52 4.36 55.85
C LYS A 125 6.38 5.36 55.66
N PRO A 126 5.97 5.65 54.40
CA PRO A 126 4.82 6.50 54.13
C PRO A 126 3.54 5.90 54.72
N ALA A 127 2.71 6.76 55.31
CA ALA A 127 1.39 6.37 55.79
C ALA A 127 0.52 5.88 54.61
N PRO A 128 -0.31 4.84 54.79
CA PRO A 128 -1.26 4.43 53.77
C PRO A 128 -2.20 5.61 53.45
N VAL A 129 -2.22 6.07 52.21
CA VAL A 129 -3.17 7.10 51.78
C VAL A 129 -4.57 6.51 51.90
N ALA A 130 -5.39 7.09 52.78
CA ALA A 130 -6.79 6.69 52.92
C ALA A 130 -7.46 6.73 51.52
N PRO A 131 -8.17 5.66 51.11
CA PRO A 131 -8.77 5.63 49.80
C PRO A 131 -9.72 6.84 49.65
N PRO A 132 -9.61 7.60 48.54
CA PRO A 132 -10.47 8.76 48.33
C PRO A 132 -11.94 8.33 48.42
N PRO A 133 -12.83 9.15 49.01
CA PRO A 133 -14.24 8.81 49.14
C PRO A 133 -14.80 8.49 47.76
N ALA A 134 -15.40 7.30 47.61
CA ALA A 134 -15.95 6.83 46.35
C ALA A 134 -16.95 7.87 45.82
N ARG A 135 -16.55 8.62 44.80
CA ARG A 135 -17.41 9.57 44.10
C ARG A 135 -18.53 8.76 43.48
N ARG A 136 -19.76 8.91 43.97
CA ARG A 136 -20.95 8.26 43.38
C ARG A 136 -21.04 8.69 41.92
N ILE A 137 -20.64 7.81 41.01
CA ILE A 137 -20.71 8.05 39.58
C ILE A 137 -22.20 8.22 39.24
N PRO A 138 -22.61 9.38 38.71
CA PRO A 138 -24.01 9.61 38.39
C PRO A 138 -24.52 8.60 37.38
N TRP A 139 -25.66 7.98 37.66
CA TRP A 139 -26.27 6.94 36.84
C TRP A 139 -26.55 7.36 35.37
N TRP A 140 -26.65 8.68 35.11
CA TRP A 140 -26.83 9.22 33.76
C TRP A 140 -25.67 8.89 32.82
N ILE A 141 -24.47 8.61 33.34
CA ILE A 141 -23.31 8.20 32.52
C ILE A 141 -23.56 6.83 31.88
N PHE A 142 -24.20 5.90 32.61
CA PHE A 142 -24.59 4.61 32.07
C PHE A 142 -25.72 4.73 31.04
N ALA A 143 -26.69 5.63 31.28
CA ALA A 143 -27.74 5.91 30.30
C ALA A 143 -27.19 6.55 29.01
N ALA A 144 -26.24 7.49 29.13
CA ALA A 144 -25.58 8.11 27.99
C ALA A 144 -24.71 7.11 27.20
N ALA A 145 -23.97 6.24 27.89
CA ALA A 145 -23.18 5.19 27.25
C ALA A 145 -24.07 4.17 26.52
N ALA A 146 -25.20 3.76 27.10
CA ALA A 146 -26.15 2.87 26.45
C ALA A 146 -26.79 3.51 25.22
N ALA A 147 -27.19 4.79 25.30
CA ALA A 147 -27.75 5.54 24.18
C ALA A 147 -26.75 5.69 23.02
N LEU A 148 -25.48 6.01 23.32
CA LEU A 148 -24.43 6.12 22.32
C LEU A 148 -24.17 4.78 21.63
N THR A 149 -24.13 3.69 22.40
CA THR A 149 -23.93 2.35 21.86
C THR A 149 -25.08 1.94 20.95
N ALA A 150 -26.33 2.20 21.36
CA ALA A 150 -27.50 1.94 20.54
C ALA A 150 -27.50 2.78 19.24
N ALA A 151 -27.06 4.03 19.30
CA ALA A 151 -26.92 4.88 18.12
C ALA A 151 -25.84 4.35 17.16
N LEU A 152 -24.68 3.93 17.66
CA LEU A 152 -23.61 3.37 16.82
C LEU A 152 -24.02 2.04 16.19
N VAL A 153 -24.70 1.16 16.94
CA VAL A 153 -25.25 -0.09 16.39
C VAL A 153 -26.34 0.22 15.36
N GLY A 154 -27.22 1.18 15.63
CA GLY A 154 -28.25 1.63 14.70
C GLY A 154 -27.66 2.16 13.40
N VAL A 155 -26.62 3.00 13.47
CA VAL A 155 -25.90 3.50 12.30
C VAL A 155 -25.19 2.37 11.55
N GLY A 156 -24.55 1.43 12.26
CA GLY A 156 -23.91 0.27 11.65
C GLY A 156 -24.89 -0.61 10.88
N VAL A 157 -26.04 -0.92 11.48
CA VAL A 157 -27.12 -1.70 10.84
C VAL A 157 -27.72 -0.92 9.68
N PHE A 158 -27.95 0.38 9.84
CA PHE A 158 -28.49 1.24 8.79
C PHE A 158 -27.58 1.31 7.57
N LEU A 159 -26.26 1.49 7.77
CA LEU A 159 -25.28 1.47 6.68
C LEU A 159 -25.16 0.09 6.04
N PHE A 160 -25.28 -1.00 6.82
CA PHE A 160 -25.26 -2.35 6.27
C PHE A 160 -26.50 -2.67 5.43
N VAL A 161 -27.69 -2.23 5.87
CA VAL A 161 -28.95 -2.39 5.13
C VAL A 161 -29.03 -1.47 3.92
N MET A 162 -28.35 -0.32 3.94
CA MET A 162 -28.24 0.60 2.80
C MET A 162 -27.15 0.24 1.78
N ARG A 163 -26.47 -0.90 1.91
CA ARG A 163 -25.62 -1.39 0.81
C ARG A 163 -26.49 -1.54 -0.45
N THR A 164 -26.04 -0.92 -1.53
CA THR A 164 -26.67 -0.98 -2.84
C THR A 164 -26.90 -2.46 -3.20
N PRO A 165 -28.11 -2.84 -3.64
CA PRO A 165 -28.38 -4.21 -4.02
C PRO A 165 -27.40 -4.59 -5.13
N ALA A 166 -26.69 -5.71 -4.95
CA ALA A 166 -25.75 -6.22 -5.94
C ALA A 166 -26.44 -6.32 -7.31
N THR A 167 -25.80 -5.76 -8.33
CA THR A 167 -26.35 -5.76 -9.69
C THR A 167 -26.40 -7.20 -10.21
N PRO A 168 -27.55 -7.71 -10.66
CA PRO A 168 -27.65 -9.10 -11.10
C PRO A 168 -26.80 -9.32 -12.36
N MET A 169 -26.05 -10.42 -12.36
CA MET A 169 -25.26 -10.86 -13.50
C MET A 169 -26.16 -11.17 -14.71
N PRO A 170 -25.84 -10.69 -15.92
CA PRO A 170 -26.63 -10.97 -17.12
C PRO A 170 -26.78 -12.48 -17.37
N ALA A 171 -27.96 -12.91 -17.79
CA ALA A 171 -28.24 -14.31 -18.12
C ALA A 171 -27.89 -14.65 -19.57
N GLY A 172 -27.62 -15.93 -19.85
CA GLY A 172 -27.34 -16.46 -21.18
C GLY A 172 -25.96 -16.07 -21.73
N LEU A 173 -24.96 -16.03 -20.85
CA LEU A 173 -23.55 -15.81 -21.18
C LEU A 173 -22.85 -17.13 -21.50
N VAL A 174 -23.25 -18.23 -20.88
CA VAL A 174 -22.73 -19.57 -21.19
C VAL A 174 -23.06 -19.95 -22.64
N SER A 175 -22.12 -20.65 -23.30
CA SER A 175 -22.16 -21.03 -24.72
C SER A 175 -22.09 -19.87 -25.72
N GLN A 176 -21.98 -18.61 -25.27
CA GLN A 176 -21.75 -17.46 -26.14
C GLN A 176 -20.26 -17.31 -26.46
N PRO A 177 -19.91 -16.68 -27.60
CA PRO A 177 -18.55 -16.22 -27.85
C PRO A 177 -18.08 -15.29 -26.73
N ALA A 178 -16.85 -15.46 -26.27
CA ALA A 178 -16.29 -14.72 -25.14
C ALA A 178 -16.34 -13.19 -25.36
N GLU A 179 -16.20 -12.72 -26.60
CA GLU A 179 -16.31 -11.31 -26.96
C GLU A 179 -17.72 -10.73 -26.73
N ILE A 180 -18.77 -11.51 -27.04
CA ILE A 180 -20.17 -11.11 -26.85
C ILE A 180 -20.52 -11.15 -25.36
N ALA A 181 -20.06 -12.18 -24.66
CA ALA A 181 -20.26 -12.30 -23.22
C ALA A 181 -19.59 -11.15 -22.46
N ALA A 182 -18.32 -10.85 -22.78
CA ALA A 182 -17.59 -9.75 -22.16
C ALA A 182 -18.27 -8.40 -22.41
N PHE A 183 -18.77 -8.14 -23.63
CA PHE A 183 -19.51 -6.92 -23.93
C PHE A 183 -20.76 -6.76 -23.05
N ARG A 184 -21.55 -7.83 -22.87
CA ARG A 184 -22.73 -7.80 -21.98
C ARG A 184 -22.35 -7.59 -20.52
N VAL A 185 -21.20 -8.11 -20.08
CA VAL A 185 -20.70 -7.84 -18.73
C VAL A 185 -20.19 -6.40 -18.58
N ALA A 186 -19.67 -5.79 -19.64
CA ALA A 186 -19.26 -4.38 -19.60
C ALA A 186 -20.43 -3.41 -19.40
N GLU A 187 -21.69 -3.83 -19.63
CA GLU A 187 -22.89 -3.05 -19.32
C GLU A 187 -23.12 -2.85 -17.81
N ILE A 188 -22.55 -3.71 -16.95
CA ILE A 188 -22.61 -3.60 -15.48
C ILE A 188 -21.37 -2.91 -14.87
N PRO A 189 -20.76 -1.96 -15.59
CA PRO A 189 -19.38 -1.44 -15.44
C PRO A 189 -18.38 -2.26 -14.61
N ARG A 190 -18.27 -3.58 -14.85
CA ARG A 190 -17.32 -4.44 -14.12
C ARG A 190 -16.11 -4.81 -14.96
N PRO A 191 -14.92 -4.93 -14.34
CA PRO A 191 -13.77 -5.53 -15.00
C PRO A 191 -14.02 -7.01 -15.25
N VAL A 192 -13.54 -7.49 -16.41
CA VAL A 192 -13.68 -8.88 -16.85
C VAL A 192 -12.32 -9.55 -16.84
N ARG A 193 -12.22 -10.75 -16.27
CA ARG A 193 -11.03 -11.58 -16.36
C ARG A 193 -11.34 -12.86 -17.12
N PHE A 194 -10.50 -13.23 -18.06
CA PHE A 194 -10.66 -14.46 -18.81
C PHE A 194 -9.77 -15.56 -18.26
N THR A 195 -10.37 -16.71 -17.95
CA THR A 195 -9.68 -17.94 -17.55
C THR A 195 -9.84 -18.98 -18.63
N LEU A 196 -8.73 -19.53 -19.14
CA LEU A 196 -8.77 -20.53 -20.20
C LEU A 196 -8.92 -21.94 -19.61
N SER A 197 -9.83 -22.73 -20.17
CA SER A 197 -10.01 -24.15 -19.83
C SER A 197 -9.98 -25.01 -21.08
N ARG A 198 -9.32 -26.18 -21.00
CA ARG A 198 -9.35 -27.20 -22.08
C ARG A 198 -10.54 -28.15 -21.98
N GLN A 199 -11.35 -28.03 -20.93
CA GLN A 199 -12.52 -28.86 -20.74
C GLN A 199 -13.72 -28.29 -21.51
N GLY A 200 -14.63 -29.15 -21.95
CA GLY A 200 -15.86 -28.75 -22.64
C GLY A 200 -15.92 -29.23 -24.10
N THR A 201 -17.14 -29.33 -24.63
CA THR A 201 -17.44 -29.76 -26.01
C THR A 201 -17.88 -28.61 -26.91
N GLU A 202 -17.92 -27.38 -26.40
CA GLU A 202 -18.41 -26.18 -27.10
C GLU A 202 -17.43 -25.61 -28.14
N VAL A 203 -17.79 -24.56 -28.86
CA VAL A 203 -16.88 -23.95 -29.85
C VAL A 203 -15.66 -23.32 -29.14
N ALA A 204 -14.49 -23.31 -29.79
CA ALA A 204 -13.34 -22.61 -29.23
C ALA A 204 -13.68 -21.14 -28.95
N LEU A 205 -13.18 -20.60 -27.83
CA LEU A 205 -13.48 -19.26 -27.33
C LEU A 205 -14.94 -19.02 -26.89
N SER A 206 -15.74 -20.07 -26.68
CA SER A 206 -17.03 -19.93 -25.99
C SER A 206 -16.87 -19.92 -24.47
N VAL A 207 -17.79 -19.24 -23.77
CA VAL A 207 -17.84 -19.20 -22.31
C VAL A 207 -18.45 -20.50 -21.78
N LEU A 208 -17.70 -21.21 -20.92
CA LEU A 208 -18.10 -22.44 -20.25
C LEU A 208 -18.81 -22.17 -18.92
N SER A 209 -18.34 -21.16 -18.18
CA SER A 209 -18.92 -20.75 -16.90
C SER A 209 -18.52 -19.32 -16.54
N THR A 210 -19.29 -18.69 -15.65
CA THR A 210 -19.03 -17.36 -15.11
C THR A 210 -18.97 -17.40 -13.58
N GLN A 211 -18.14 -16.54 -13.00
CA GLN A 211 -18.13 -16.26 -11.57
C GLN A 211 -18.17 -14.73 -11.37
N PRO A 212 -19.17 -14.17 -10.68
CA PRO A 212 -20.39 -14.80 -10.15
C PRO A 212 -21.24 -15.52 -11.21
N ALA A 213 -22.11 -16.44 -10.78
CA ALA A 213 -22.97 -17.20 -11.69
C ALA A 213 -24.04 -16.31 -12.33
N GLU A 214 -24.63 -16.74 -13.44
CA GLU A 214 -25.74 -16.02 -14.07
C GLU A 214 -26.89 -15.77 -13.08
N GLY A 215 -27.37 -14.53 -13.02
CA GLY A 215 -28.41 -14.10 -12.08
C GLY A 215 -27.93 -13.88 -10.63
N GLU A 216 -26.68 -14.20 -10.29
CA GLU A 216 -26.08 -13.87 -8.99
C GLU A 216 -25.75 -12.37 -8.92
N GLY A 217 -25.80 -11.79 -7.72
CA GLY A 217 -25.46 -10.39 -7.51
C GLY A 217 -23.96 -10.14 -7.64
N VAL A 218 -23.57 -9.11 -8.38
CA VAL A 218 -22.18 -8.67 -8.55
C VAL A 218 -21.97 -7.36 -7.78
N ASP A 219 -21.03 -7.37 -6.83
CA ASP A 219 -20.64 -6.20 -6.03
C ASP A 219 -19.92 -5.13 -6.87
N GLU A 220 -19.81 -3.91 -6.35
CA GLU A 220 -19.31 -2.76 -7.13
C GLU A 220 -17.86 -2.90 -7.62
N ASP A 221 -17.02 -3.55 -6.83
CA ASP A 221 -15.59 -3.74 -7.13
C ASP A 221 -15.25 -5.18 -7.53
N ALA A 222 -16.27 -6.03 -7.73
CA ALA A 222 -16.06 -7.43 -8.07
C ALA A 222 -15.58 -7.58 -9.53
N VAL A 223 -14.56 -8.41 -9.71
CA VAL A 223 -14.10 -8.85 -11.02
C VAL A 223 -14.96 -10.03 -11.48
N VAL A 224 -15.44 -9.97 -12.71
CA VAL A 224 -16.20 -11.06 -13.31
C VAL A 224 -15.23 -12.00 -14.02
N ASP A 225 -15.11 -13.22 -13.52
CA ASP A 225 -14.29 -14.26 -14.14
C ASP A 225 -15.13 -15.03 -15.17
N LEU A 226 -14.72 -14.96 -16.44
CA LEU A 226 -15.27 -15.76 -17.53
C LEU A 226 -14.34 -16.93 -17.83
N THR A 227 -14.81 -18.15 -17.60
CA THR A 227 -14.08 -19.35 -17.99
C THR A 227 -14.40 -19.66 -19.45
N VAL A 228 -13.39 -19.66 -20.30
CA VAL A 228 -13.52 -19.76 -21.76
C VAL A 228 -12.84 -21.02 -22.25
N ARG A 229 -13.44 -21.70 -23.24
CA ARG A 229 -12.83 -22.86 -23.90
C ARG A 229 -11.60 -22.43 -24.70
N SER A 230 -10.44 -22.96 -24.33
CA SER A 230 -9.20 -22.80 -25.10
C SER A 230 -9.31 -23.49 -26.46
N PRO A 231 -8.83 -22.87 -27.56
CA PRO A 231 -8.70 -23.55 -28.84
C PRO A 231 -7.65 -24.68 -28.76
N ASP A 232 -7.82 -25.70 -29.60
CA ASP A 232 -6.91 -26.86 -29.71
C ASP A 232 -5.62 -26.54 -30.50
N GLY A 233 -5.54 -25.36 -31.13
CA GLY A 233 -4.43 -24.88 -31.96
C GLY A 233 -3.93 -23.48 -31.59
N PRO A 234 -3.11 -22.83 -32.44
CA PRO A 234 -2.60 -21.48 -32.16
C PRO A 234 -3.76 -20.49 -32.04
N CYS A 235 -3.78 -19.73 -30.94
CA CYS A 235 -4.84 -18.78 -30.67
C CYS A 235 -4.44 -17.37 -31.08
N ALA A 236 -5.11 -16.82 -32.10
CA ALA A 236 -4.90 -15.46 -32.59
C ALA A 236 -5.88 -14.44 -31.96
N SER A 237 -6.23 -14.64 -30.68
CA SER A 237 -7.09 -13.74 -29.91
C SER A 237 -6.33 -13.14 -28.73
N LEU A 238 -6.65 -11.90 -28.39
CA LEU A 238 -6.13 -11.21 -27.21
C LEU A 238 -6.45 -11.94 -25.91
N ILE A 239 -7.58 -12.66 -25.86
CA ILE A 239 -7.99 -13.47 -24.71
C ILE A 239 -6.93 -14.53 -24.39
N CYS A 240 -6.33 -15.12 -25.42
CA CYS A 240 -5.27 -16.11 -25.26
C CYS A 240 -3.89 -15.50 -25.03
N MET A 241 -3.67 -14.27 -25.50
CA MET A 241 -2.41 -13.57 -25.33
C MET A 241 -2.24 -13.03 -23.91
N PHE A 242 -3.34 -12.68 -23.25
CA PHE A 242 -3.37 -12.14 -21.89
C PHE A 242 -4.26 -12.97 -20.95
N PRO A 243 -3.94 -14.25 -20.71
CA PRO A 243 -4.73 -15.09 -19.81
C PRO A 243 -4.65 -14.57 -18.38
N GLY A 244 -5.80 -14.46 -17.70
CA GLY A 244 -5.87 -13.99 -16.32
C GLY A 244 -5.68 -12.48 -16.13
N ALA A 245 -5.48 -11.70 -17.20
CA ALA A 245 -5.47 -10.25 -17.10
C ALA A 245 -6.91 -9.70 -16.91
N GLU A 246 -7.01 -8.64 -16.14
CA GLU A 246 -8.25 -7.88 -15.93
C GLU A 246 -8.42 -6.87 -17.06
N PHE A 247 -9.51 -6.97 -17.79
CA PHE A 247 -9.93 -6.04 -18.82
C PHE A 247 -10.95 -5.06 -18.24
N PRO A 248 -10.59 -3.78 -18.06
CA PRO A 248 -11.52 -2.73 -17.66
C PRO A 248 -12.70 -2.59 -18.65
N PRO A 249 -13.87 -2.12 -18.21
CA PRO A 249 -15.08 -2.07 -19.04
C PRO A 249 -14.93 -1.19 -20.29
N ASP A 250 -14.14 -0.13 -20.21
CA ASP A 250 -13.77 0.75 -21.33
C ASP A 250 -12.92 0.01 -22.38
N VAL A 251 -11.97 -0.81 -21.94
CA VAL A 251 -11.15 -1.64 -22.83
C VAL A 251 -11.99 -2.73 -23.48
N VAL A 252 -12.87 -3.39 -22.72
CA VAL A 252 -13.80 -4.41 -23.25
C VAL A 252 -14.70 -3.82 -24.32
N SER A 253 -15.28 -2.65 -24.05
CA SER A 253 -16.16 -1.96 -24.99
C SER A 253 -15.45 -1.49 -26.27
N ALA A 254 -14.18 -1.09 -26.16
CA ALA A 254 -13.38 -0.69 -27.31
C ALA A 254 -12.96 -1.86 -28.22
N LEU A 255 -12.75 -3.05 -27.63
CA LEU A 255 -12.28 -4.26 -28.32
C LEU A 255 -13.40 -5.21 -28.74
N SER A 256 -14.58 -5.17 -28.11
CA SER A 256 -15.69 -6.06 -28.43
C SER A 256 -16.17 -5.89 -29.87
N ALA A 257 -16.25 -4.63 -30.34
CA ALA A 257 -16.58 -4.31 -31.72
C ALA A 257 -15.55 -4.84 -32.73
N GLU A 258 -14.34 -5.12 -32.26
CA GLU A 258 -13.20 -5.57 -33.08
C GLU A 258 -12.91 -7.06 -32.91
N GLY A 259 -13.72 -7.80 -32.14
CA GLY A 259 -13.60 -9.25 -31.96
C GLY A 259 -12.37 -9.71 -31.16
N PHE A 260 -11.76 -8.83 -30.36
CA PHE A 260 -10.55 -9.15 -29.57
C PHE A 260 -9.39 -9.75 -30.42
N ASP A 261 -9.22 -9.24 -31.65
CA ASP A 261 -8.18 -9.70 -32.57
C ASP A 261 -6.77 -9.39 -32.06
N ALA A 262 -5.86 -10.36 -32.15
CA ALA A 262 -4.46 -10.22 -31.73
C ALA A 262 -3.71 -9.05 -32.42
N ARG A 263 -4.17 -8.57 -33.58
CA ARG A 263 -3.60 -7.39 -34.26
C ARG A 263 -3.60 -6.13 -33.41
N PHE A 264 -4.49 -6.03 -32.42
CA PHE A 264 -4.58 -4.88 -31.52
C PHE A 264 -3.68 -4.98 -30.29
N ALA A 265 -2.97 -6.10 -30.12
CA ALA A 265 -2.04 -6.29 -29.00
C ALA A 265 -1.02 -5.14 -28.82
N PRO A 266 -0.48 -4.52 -29.88
CA PRO A 266 0.46 -3.40 -29.73
C PRO A 266 -0.15 -2.13 -29.10
N ALA A 267 -1.48 -1.99 -29.10
CA ALA A 267 -2.20 -0.90 -28.43
C ALA A 267 -2.51 -1.20 -26.96
N LEU A 268 -2.16 -2.40 -26.47
CA LEU A 268 -2.42 -2.83 -25.10
C LEU A 268 -1.12 -2.92 -24.31
N THR A 269 -1.20 -2.56 -23.03
CA THR A 269 -0.13 -2.76 -22.04
C THR A 269 -0.74 -3.36 -20.78
N VAL A 270 0.03 -4.15 -20.03
CA VAL A 270 -0.44 -4.74 -18.77
C VAL A 270 0.34 -4.10 -17.62
N VAL A 271 -0.39 -3.50 -16.68
CA VAL A 271 0.16 -2.90 -15.46
C VAL A 271 -0.59 -3.50 -14.29
N GLU A 272 0.12 -4.15 -13.36
CA GLU A 272 -0.47 -4.77 -12.16
C GLU A 272 -1.64 -5.73 -12.47
N SER A 273 -1.48 -6.58 -13.49
CA SER A 273 -2.52 -7.50 -13.99
C SER A 273 -3.76 -6.84 -14.60
N ARG A 274 -3.78 -5.52 -14.78
CA ARG A 274 -4.83 -4.79 -15.51
C ARG A 274 -4.34 -4.37 -16.89
N VAL A 275 -5.20 -4.58 -17.89
CA VAL A 275 -4.97 -4.15 -19.27
C VAL A 275 -5.27 -2.66 -19.38
N GLN A 276 -4.33 -1.90 -19.93
CA GLN A 276 -4.49 -0.51 -20.31
C GLN A 276 -4.47 -0.38 -21.84
N LEU A 277 -5.36 0.46 -22.35
CA LEU A 277 -5.52 0.72 -23.77
C LEU A 277 -4.95 2.09 -24.15
N ASP A 278 -4.02 2.10 -25.10
CA ASP A 278 -3.60 3.31 -25.79
C ASP A 278 -4.59 3.61 -26.92
N ALA A 279 -5.52 4.54 -26.67
CA ALA A 279 -6.57 4.88 -27.62
C ALA A 279 -6.03 5.46 -28.95
N ALA A 280 -4.95 6.24 -28.91
CA ALA A 280 -4.34 6.81 -30.11
C ALA A 280 -3.77 5.70 -30.99
N LYS A 281 -3.02 4.78 -30.37
CA LYS A 281 -2.43 3.63 -31.05
C LYS A 281 -3.49 2.64 -31.54
N LEU A 282 -4.60 2.47 -30.81
CA LEU A 282 -5.75 1.70 -31.27
C LEU A 282 -6.36 2.32 -32.52
N SER A 283 -6.58 3.64 -32.54
CA SER A 283 -7.07 4.34 -33.74
C SER A 283 -6.11 4.21 -34.91
N ASP A 284 -4.81 4.33 -34.69
CA ASP A 284 -3.80 4.15 -35.74
C ASP A 284 -3.87 2.74 -36.35
N ILE A 285 -4.02 1.70 -35.52
CA ILE A 285 -4.16 0.31 -36.00
C ILE A 285 -5.48 0.09 -36.72
N LYS A 286 -6.60 0.66 -36.23
CA LYS A 286 -7.92 0.57 -36.89
C LYS A 286 -7.92 1.24 -38.26
N ASN A 287 -7.22 2.36 -38.37
CA ASN A 287 -7.13 3.15 -39.60
C ASN A 287 -6.02 2.67 -40.54
N ALA A 288 -5.14 1.78 -40.09
CA ALA A 288 -4.12 1.18 -40.93
C ALA A 288 -4.80 0.36 -42.02
N GLN A 289 -4.65 0.78 -43.28
CA GLN A 289 -5.09 0.01 -44.44
C GLN A 289 -4.49 -1.40 -44.33
N PRO A 290 -5.28 -2.48 -44.50
CA PRO A 290 -4.72 -3.83 -44.56
C PRO A 290 -3.57 -3.85 -45.58
N PRO A 291 -2.47 -4.58 -45.30
CA PRO A 291 -1.39 -4.68 -46.26
C PRO A 291 -2.00 -5.13 -47.60
N ALA A 292 -1.82 -4.31 -48.64
CA ALA A 292 -2.42 -4.57 -49.94
C ALA A 292 -2.03 -5.98 -50.39
N ALA A 293 -3.01 -6.79 -50.78
CA ALA A 293 -2.76 -8.15 -51.21
C ALA A 293 -1.72 -8.12 -52.34
N MET A 294 -0.60 -8.80 -52.11
CA MET A 294 0.51 -8.83 -53.06
C MET A 294 0.21 -9.88 -54.12
N VAL A 295 -0.09 -9.42 -55.33
CA VAL A 295 -0.32 -10.27 -56.50
C VAL A 295 1.00 -10.40 -57.27
N ARG A 296 1.36 -11.64 -57.62
CA ARG A 296 2.58 -11.92 -58.38
C ARG A 296 2.34 -11.63 -59.85
N LEU A 297 2.99 -10.58 -60.37
CA LEU A 297 2.97 -10.22 -61.79
C LEU A 297 3.80 -11.25 -62.59
N PRO A 298 3.18 -12.05 -63.48
CA PRO A 298 3.91 -12.98 -64.34
C PRO A 298 4.66 -12.25 -65.44
N ARG A 299 5.59 -12.92 -66.13
CA ARG A 299 6.33 -12.32 -67.25
C ARG A 299 5.38 -12.04 -68.43
N LEU A 300 5.19 -10.76 -68.76
CA LEU A 300 4.28 -10.30 -69.82
C LEU A 300 4.97 -9.96 -71.15
N THR A 301 6.30 -9.96 -71.19
CA THR A 301 7.08 -9.68 -72.42
C THR A 301 6.89 -10.79 -73.45
N GLY A 302 6.60 -10.43 -74.70
CA GLY A 302 6.38 -11.38 -75.80
C GLY A 302 4.91 -11.81 -75.98
N LEU A 303 4.00 -11.36 -75.12
CA LEU A 303 2.55 -11.56 -75.28
C LEU A 303 1.93 -10.43 -76.10
N THR A 304 0.78 -10.69 -76.72
CA THR A 304 -0.02 -9.66 -77.40
C THR A 304 -0.73 -8.76 -76.39
N VAL A 305 -1.06 -7.52 -76.77
CA VAL A 305 -1.79 -6.58 -75.90
C VAL A 305 -3.11 -7.18 -75.39
N THR A 306 -3.82 -7.95 -76.22
CA THR A 306 -5.06 -8.64 -75.84
C THR A 306 -4.83 -9.70 -74.77
N GLN A 307 -3.78 -10.51 -74.91
CA GLN A 307 -3.42 -11.53 -73.91
C GLN A 307 -3.01 -10.88 -72.59
N VAL A 308 -2.21 -9.82 -72.64
CA VAL A 308 -1.78 -9.08 -71.44
C VAL A 308 -2.96 -8.46 -70.71
N LYS A 309 -3.91 -7.86 -71.44
CA LYS A 309 -5.13 -7.32 -70.85
C LYS A 309 -5.93 -8.39 -70.09
N GLN A 310 -6.08 -9.58 -70.67
CA GLN A 310 -6.78 -10.69 -70.02
C GLN A 310 -6.04 -11.13 -68.76
N THR A 311 -4.73 -11.38 -68.87
CA THR A 311 -3.90 -11.81 -67.73
C THR A 311 -3.90 -10.79 -66.58
N LEU A 312 -3.83 -9.49 -66.87
CA LEU A 312 -3.91 -8.45 -65.85
C LEU A 312 -5.30 -8.37 -65.22
N SER A 313 -6.37 -8.55 -66.00
CA SER A 313 -7.74 -8.55 -65.50
C SER A 313 -8.02 -9.74 -64.59
N ASP A 314 -7.53 -10.93 -64.95
CA ASP A 314 -7.65 -12.16 -64.13
C ASP A 314 -6.90 -12.03 -62.79
N LEU A 315 -5.88 -11.16 -62.73
CA LEU A 315 -5.08 -10.85 -61.55
C LEU A 315 -5.59 -9.63 -60.77
N GLY A 316 -6.71 -8.99 -61.19
CA GLY A 316 -7.24 -7.80 -60.54
C GLY A 316 -6.36 -6.55 -60.69
N LEU A 317 -5.54 -6.47 -61.74
CA LEU A 317 -4.58 -5.39 -61.98
C LEU A 317 -5.07 -4.43 -63.09
N GLY A 318 -4.73 -3.15 -62.94
CA GLY A 318 -4.99 -2.14 -63.97
C GLY A 318 -3.96 -2.19 -65.10
N MET A 319 -4.31 -1.67 -66.28
CA MET A 319 -3.42 -1.61 -67.44
C MET A 319 -3.43 -0.20 -68.07
N GLU A 320 -2.24 0.35 -68.31
CA GLU A 320 -2.03 1.58 -69.08
C GLU A 320 -1.16 1.26 -70.30
N LEU A 321 -1.58 1.72 -71.49
CA LEU A 321 -0.94 1.41 -72.75
C LEU A 321 -0.03 2.55 -73.23
N ASN A 322 1.25 2.26 -73.41
CA ASN A 322 2.25 3.20 -73.90
C ASN A 322 2.84 2.71 -75.23
N THR A 323 2.99 3.61 -76.19
CA THR A 323 3.51 3.27 -77.51
C THR A 323 5.03 3.46 -77.58
N VAL A 324 5.73 2.58 -78.30
CA VAL A 324 7.15 2.71 -78.64
C VAL A 324 7.35 2.57 -80.14
N THR A 325 8.30 3.31 -80.71
CA THR A 325 8.57 3.35 -82.17
C THR A 325 9.43 2.19 -82.66
N ASP A 326 10.20 1.59 -81.76
CA ASP A 326 11.27 0.65 -82.10
C ASP A 326 10.86 -0.81 -81.82
N GLY A 327 11.18 -1.70 -82.76
CA GLY A 327 11.02 -3.15 -82.60
C GLY A 327 10.51 -3.87 -83.86
N PRO A 328 10.81 -5.18 -84.02
CA PRO A 328 10.50 -5.95 -85.23
C PRO A 328 9.04 -6.39 -85.39
N GLU A 329 8.25 -6.40 -84.32
CA GLU A 329 6.89 -6.96 -84.30
C GLU A 329 5.90 -5.96 -83.71
N ASP A 330 4.77 -5.81 -84.40
CA ASP A 330 3.66 -4.96 -84.00
C ASP A 330 2.72 -5.72 -83.04
N ASP A 331 2.09 -5.00 -82.10
CA ASP A 331 1.08 -5.50 -81.15
C ASP A 331 1.61 -6.46 -80.07
N VAL A 332 2.93 -6.54 -79.90
CA VAL A 332 3.61 -7.36 -78.89
C VAL A 332 4.22 -6.47 -77.80
N VAL A 333 4.05 -6.89 -76.54
CA VAL A 333 4.56 -6.19 -75.35
C VAL A 333 6.07 -6.38 -75.21
N ARG A 334 6.80 -5.26 -75.11
CA ARG A 334 8.27 -5.22 -75.02
C ARG A 334 8.77 -5.14 -73.60
N ARG A 335 8.17 -4.24 -72.82
CA ARG A 335 8.52 -4.00 -71.43
C ARG A 335 7.28 -3.62 -70.64
N THR A 336 7.32 -3.90 -69.36
CA THR A 336 6.32 -3.46 -68.39
C THR A 336 6.99 -2.64 -67.31
N GLU A 337 6.27 -1.67 -66.78
CA GLU A 337 6.64 -0.99 -65.53
C GLU A 337 5.51 -1.24 -64.51
N PRO A 338 5.80 -1.93 -63.40
CA PRO A 338 7.09 -2.51 -63.00
C PRO A 338 7.53 -3.73 -63.85
N GLN A 339 8.83 -4.04 -63.84
CA GLN A 339 9.39 -5.15 -64.60
C GLN A 339 8.99 -6.49 -63.96
N ALA A 340 8.32 -7.34 -64.75
CA ALA A 340 7.96 -8.68 -64.32
C ALA A 340 9.13 -9.68 -64.49
N PRO A 341 9.25 -10.71 -63.64
CA PRO A 341 8.34 -11.08 -62.55
C PRO A 341 8.59 -10.28 -61.26
N THR A 342 7.53 -9.73 -60.66
CA THR A 342 7.59 -9.01 -59.37
C THR A 342 6.27 -9.16 -58.61
N ASN A 343 6.28 -8.91 -57.31
CA ASN A 343 5.05 -8.81 -56.52
C ASN A 343 4.59 -7.34 -56.51
N ILE A 344 3.30 -7.12 -56.76
CA ILE A 344 2.69 -5.78 -56.77
C ILE A 344 1.37 -5.80 -56.00
N ALA A 345 0.93 -4.64 -55.54
CA ALA A 345 -0.36 -4.52 -54.88
C ALA A 345 -1.51 -4.81 -55.86
N GLU A 346 -2.51 -5.56 -55.42
CA GLU A 346 -3.78 -5.73 -56.13
C GLU A 346 -4.38 -4.36 -56.52
N GLY A 347 -4.94 -4.24 -57.72
CA GLY A 347 -5.46 -2.97 -58.25
C GLY A 347 -4.39 -1.99 -58.78
N GLN A 348 -3.09 -2.28 -58.66
CA GLN A 348 -2.04 -1.42 -59.21
C GLN A 348 -2.06 -1.41 -60.75
N ILE A 349 -1.79 -0.25 -61.35
CA ILE A 349 -1.73 -0.07 -62.81
C ILE A 349 -0.35 -0.49 -63.32
N VAL A 350 -0.33 -1.44 -64.25
CA VAL A 350 0.88 -1.85 -64.98
C VAL A 350 0.96 -1.08 -66.29
N LYS A 351 2.05 -0.34 -66.50
CA LYS A 351 2.33 0.34 -67.78
C LYS A 351 2.91 -0.67 -68.77
N VAL A 352 2.24 -0.82 -69.89
CA VAL A 352 2.57 -1.81 -70.93
C VAL A 352 3.06 -1.07 -72.16
N PHE A 353 4.33 -1.29 -72.51
CA PHE A 353 4.95 -0.66 -73.68
C PHE A 353 4.90 -1.61 -74.87
N TYR A 354 4.25 -1.18 -75.95
CA TYR A 354 4.07 -1.97 -77.16
C TYR A 354 4.22 -1.11 -78.42
N ARG A 355 4.46 -1.75 -79.57
CA ARG A 355 4.46 -1.07 -80.86
C ARG A 355 3.07 -1.18 -81.49
N PRO A 356 2.36 -0.08 -81.76
CA PRO A 356 1.04 -0.16 -82.38
C PRO A 356 1.18 -0.64 -83.83
N LYS A 357 0.23 -1.47 -84.29
CA LYS A 357 0.12 -1.82 -85.71
C LYS A 357 -0.14 -0.56 -86.53
N PRO A 358 0.52 -0.37 -87.69
CA PRO A 358 0.20 0.71 -88.61
C PRO A 358 -1.26 0.54 -89.07
N CYS A 359 -2.15 1.42 -88.62
CA CYS A 359 -3.55 1.38 -89.00
C CYS A 359 -3.71 1.74 -90.48
N THR A 360 -3.98 0.76 -91.32
CA THR A 360 -4.33 0.92 -92.73
C THR A 360 -5.84 1.09 -92.98
N SER A 361 -6.66 1.08 -91.91
CA SER A 361 -8.12 1.25 -92.00
C SER A 361 -8.55 2.69 -91.75
N PRO A 362 -9.52 3.24 -92.53
CA PRO A 362 -10.04 4.60 -92.35
C PRO A 362 -10.73 4.83 -91.00
N ARG A 363 -11.03 3.77 -90.23
CA ARG A 363 -11.65 3.88 -88.89
C ARG A 363 -10.66 4.24 -87.77
N CYS A 364 -9.35 4.24 -88.03
CA CYS A 364 -8.33 4.63 -87.05
C CYS A 364 -7.87 6.09 -87.14
N LEU A 365 -8.43 6.90 -88.07
CA LEU A 365 -8.11 8.32 -88.17
C LEU A 365 -8.60 9.05 -86.92
N LYS A 366 -7.68 9.31 -85.99
CA LYS A 366 -7.94 10.22 -84.87
C LYS A 366 -7.78 11.64 -85.40
N ILE A 367 -8.88 12.40 -85.40
CA ILE A 367 -8.85 13.81 -85.80
C ILE A 367 -8.22 14.59 -84.65
N ASP A 368 -6.90 14.81 -84.69
CA ASP A 368 -6.18 15.51 -83.62
C ASP A 368 -6.43 17.03 -83.61
N ARG A 369 -6.89 17.61 -84.72
CA ARG A 369 -7.38 19.01 -84.79
C ARG A 369 -8.46 19.17 -85.84
N VAL A 370 -9.64 19.62 -85.42
CA VAL A 370 -10.62 20.23 -86.33
C VAL A 370 -10.26 21.71 -86.47
N LEU A 371 -9.59 22.08 -87.56
CA LEU A 371 -9.48 23.49 -87.95
C LEU A 371 -10.82 23.90 -88.56
N ILE A 372 -11.67 24.56 -87.78
CA ILE A 372 -12.85 25.25 -88.32
C ILE A 372 -12.32 26.52 -89.00
N ALA A 373 -12.09 26.46 -90.32
CA ALA A 373 -11.79 27.63 -91.12
C ALA A 373 -13.08 28.42 -91.41
N PRO A 374 -13.16 29.73 -91.12
CA PRO A 374 -14.26 30.56 -91.59
C PRO A 374 -14.12 30.81 -93.09
N LYS A 375 -14.92 30.07 -93.85
CA LYS A 375 -15.50 30.39 -95.17
C LYS A 375 -14.93 31.62 -95.92
N VAL A 376 -13.72 31.55 -96.47
CA VAL A 376 -13.30 32.36 -97.64
C VAL A 376 -12.28 31.56 -98.46
N MET A 377 -12.38 31.71 -99.77
CA MET A 377 -11.82 30.88 -100.83
C MET A 377 -10.29 30.92 -101.01
N ASP A 378 -9.86 29.93 -101.81
CA ASP A 378 -8.73 29.89 -102.73
C ASP A 378 -7.37 29.28 -102.30
N LYS A 379 -6.99 28.29 -103.11
CA LYS A 379 -5.70 27.60 -103.24
C LYS A 379 -5.30 26.61 -102.14
N PHE A 380 -5.51 25.33 -102.45
CA PHE A 380 -4.81 24.21 -101.81
C PHE A 380 -3.36 24.17 -102.31
N GLU A 381 -2.41 24.63 -101.49
CA GLU A 381 -1.04 24.13 -101.55
C GLU A 381 -0.91 22.98 -100.54
N LEU A 382 -0.85 21.76 -101.06
CA LEU A 382 -0.44 20.60 -100.29
C LEU A 382 1.08 20.69 -100.08
N ARG A 383 1.52 21.04 -98.85
CA ARG A 383 2.88 20.77 -98.41
C ARG A 383 2.92 19.43 -97.69
N THR A 384 3.60 18.48 -98.31
CA THR A 384 4.06 17.24 -97.70
C THR A 384 5.11 17.60 -96.64
N ILE A 385 4.85 17.30 -95.37
CA ILE A 385 5.90 17.18 -94.36
C ILE A 385 6.13 15.68 -94.19
N GLN A 386 7.32 15.25 -94.61
CA GLN A 386 7.87 13.90 -94.44
C GLN A 386 8.86 13.92 -93.25
N PRO A 387 9.28 12.74 -92.77
CA PRO A 387 8.90 12.15 -91.48
C PRO A 387 9.64 12.68 -90.25
#